data_AF-X1JK31-F1
#
_entry.id   AF-X1JK31-F1
#
_cell.length_a   1.000
_cell.length_b   1.000
_cell.length_c   1.000
_cell.angle_alpha   90.00
_cell.angle_beta   90.00
_cell.angle_gamma   90.00
#
_symmetry.space_group_name_H-M   'P 1'
#
loop_
_entity.id
_entity.type
_entity.pdbx_description
1 polymer ?
#
loop_
_entity_poly.entity_id
_entity_poly.type
_entity_poly.pdbx_seq_one_letter_code
_entity_poly.pdbx_strand_id
1 'polypeptide(L)'
;KHLSFHDSLTGLYNRAYFEEELERYNFPRYYPLSIVSIDINGLKVVNDTFGHNQGDRLLQHLASLLTSISRKGDILSRVGGDEFAILLPSTPSQAALDFCQRIRKGRRYTGWNR
;
A
#
# COMPACT_ATOMS: atom_id res chain seq x y z
N LYS A 1 -4.77 -25.15 8.91
CA LYS A 1 -5.43 -23.85 8.63
C LYS A 1 -4.58 -23.15 7.57
N HIS A 2 -5.07 -23.01 6.34
CA HIS A 2 -4.41 -22.13 5.36
C HIS A 2 -4.64 -20.68 5.82
N LEU A 3 -3.61 -19.97 6.27
CA LEU A 3 -3.72 -18.52 6.39
C LEU A 3 -3.86 -17.96 4.97
N SER A 4 -4.90 -17.15 4.72
CA SER A 4 -4.93 -16.31 3.53
C SER A 4 -3.83 -15.27 3.69
N PHE A 5 -2.98 -15.09 2.67
CA PHE A 5 -1.96 -14.05 2.63
C PHE A 5 -2.45 -12.73 2.03
N HIS A 6 -3.73 -12.66 1.66
CA HIS A 6 -4.33 -11.49 1.06
C HIS A 6 -5.39 -10.86 1.98
N ASP A 7 -5.45 -9.54 1.96
CA ASP A 7 -6.54 -8.73 2.50
C ASP A 7 -7.77 -8.88 1.60
N SER A 8 -8.91 -9.26 2.18
CA SER A 8 -10.13 -9.55 1.43
C SER A 8 -10.77 -8.33 0.78
N LEU A 9 -10.54 -7.13 1.33
CA LEU A 9 -11.15 -5.91 0.83
C LEU A 9 -10.40 -5.35 -0.39
N THR A 10 -9.08 -5.31 -0.30
CA THR A 10 -8.21 -4.66 -1.30
C THR A 10 -7.56 -5.62 -2.27
N GLY A 11 -7.50 -6.92 -1.94
CA GLY A 11 -6.78 -7.93 -2.71
C GLY A 11 -5.25 -7.86 -2.58
N LEU A 12 -4.72 -6.83 -1.90
CA LEU A 12 -3.30 -6.73 -1.58
C LEU A 12 -2.88 -7.80 -0.59
N TYR A 13 -1.58 -7.93 -0.38
CA TYR A 13 -1.09 -8.79 0.68
C TYR A 13 -1.49 -8.25 2.06
N ASN A 14 -1.61 -9.14 3.03
CA ASN A 14 -1.87 -8.75 4.41
C ASN A 14 -0.57 -8.58 5.20
N ARG A 15 -0.72 -8.17 6.46
CA ARG A 15 0.39 -7.99 7.40
C ARG A 15 1.28 -9.22 7.53
N ALA A 16 0.70 -10.42 7.65
CA ALA A 16 1.48 -11.64 7.85
C ALA A 16 2.41 -11.92 6.66
N TYR A 17 1.91 -11.71 5.44
CA TYR A 17 2.73 -11.87 4.24
C TYR A 17 3.81 -10.78 4.14
N PHE A 18 3.49 -9.53 4.49
CA PHE A 18 4.49 -8.45 4.52
C PHE A 18 5.67 -8.77 5.45
N GLU A 19 5.36 -9.25 6.66
CA GLU A 19 6.38 -9.61 7.66
C GLU A 19 7.25 -10.77 7.14
N GLU A 20 6.66 -11.81 6.53
CA GLU A 20 7.40 -12.93 5.94
C GLU A 20 8.31 -12.49 4.78
N GLU A 21 7.81 -11.65 3.87
CA GLU A 21 8.62 -11.17 2.75
C GLU A 21 9.70 -10.20 3.23
N LEU A 22 9.46 -9.38 4.25
CA LEU A 22 10.48 -8.50 4.81
C LEU A 22 11.69 -9.31 5.29
N GLU A 23 11.47 -10.41 5.99
CA GLU A 23 12.54 -11.33 6.38
C GLU A 23 13.24 -11.94 5.16
N ARG A 24 12.46 -12.38 4.16
CA ARG A 24 12.99 -13.00 2.93
C ARG A 24 13.84 -12.05 2.09
N TYR A 25 13.52 -10.76 2.07
CA TYR A 25 14.24 -9.74 1.30
C TYR A 25 15.36 -9.08 2.09
N ASN A 26 15.52 -9.35 3.39
CA ASN A 26 16.59 -8.78 4.21
C ASN A 26 17.95 -9.49 4.00
N PHE A 27 18.42 -9.54 2.76
CA PHE A 27 19.70 -10.12 2.38
C PHE A 27 20.44 -9.19 1.40
N PRO A 28 21.80 -9.20 1.37
CA PRO A 28 22.59 -8.28 0.55
C PRO A 28 22.23 -8.24 -0.94
N ARG A 29 21.76 -9.35 -1.52
CA ARG A 29 21.37 -9.44 -2.94
C ARG A 29 20.15 -8.57 -3.30
N TYR A 30 19.34 -8.18 -2.32
CA TYR A 30 18.16 -7.34 -2.49
C TYR A 30 18.39 -5.91 -2.05
N TYR A 31 19.60 -5.57 -1.59
CA TYR A 31 19.94 -4.22 -1.20
C TYR A 31 20.24 -3.33 -2.41
N PRO A 32 19.98 -2.02 -2.31
CA PRO A 32 19.29 -1.34 -1.20
C PRO A 32 17.82 -1.78 -1.07
N LEU A 33 17.35 -1.98 0.15
CA LEU A 33 15.95 -2.32 0.44
C LEU A 33 15.26 -1.11 1.05
N SER A 34 14.16 -0.67 0.44
CA SER A 34 13.36 0.46 0.95
C SER A 34 11.98 -0.02 1.40
N ILE A 35 11.44 0.64 2.42
CA ILE A 35 10.07 0.43 2.89
C ILE A 35 9.33 1.76 2.84
N VAL A 36 8.12 1.75 2.29
CA VAL A 36 7.22 2.90 2.29
C VAL A 36 6.01 2.56 3.16
N SER A 37 5.80 3.35 4.21
CA SER A 37 4.59 3.28 5.03
C SER A 37 3.63 4.40 4.63
N ILE A 38 2.34 4.08 4.53
CA ILE A 38 1.29 4.98 4.07
C ILE A 38 0.11 4.88 5.03
N ASP A 39 -0.34 6.03 5.50
CA ASP A 39 -1.54 6.19 6.31
C ASP A 39 -2.60 7.00 5.54
N ILE A 40 -3.86 6.55 5.57
CA ILE A 40 -4.99 7.30 5.04
C ILE A 40 -5.57 8.20 6.13
N ASN A 41 -5.10 9.46 6.13
CA ASN A 41 -5.73 10.50 6.93
C ASN A 41 -7.23 10.62 6.62
N GLY A 42 -8.08 10.50 7.65
CA GLY A 42 -9.50 10.83 7.58
C GLY A 42 -10.44 9.69 7.19
N LEU A 43 -9.98 8.43 7.14
CA LEU A 43 -10.86 7.30 6.85
C LEU A 43 -12.06 7.23 7.82
N LYS A 44 -11.82 7.47 9.12
CA LYS A 44 -12.88 7.52 10.14
C LYS A 44 -13.94 8.58 9.80
N VAL A 45 -13.52 9.78 9.40
CA VAL A 45 -14.44 10.87 9.03
C VAL A 45 -15.29 10.47 7.82
N VAL A 46 -14.68 9.83 6.82
CA VAL A 46 -15.40 9.33 5.64
C VAL A 46 -16.42 8.27 6.04
N ASN A 47 -16.04 7.32 6.91
CA ASN A 47 -16.96 6.28 7.40
C ASN A 47 -18.13 6.88 8.19
N ASP A 48 -17.85 7.82 9.07
CA ASP A 48 -18.86 8.44 9.93
C ASP A 48 -19.82 9.34 9.12
N THR A 49 -19.35 9.94 8.02
CA THR A 49 -20.14 10.86 7.18
C THR A 49 -20.89 10.15 6.04
N PHE A 50 -20.25 9.18 5.39
CA PHE A 50 -20.73 8.56 4.15
C PHE A 50 -20.95 7.03 4.26
N GLY A 51 -20.69 6.46 5.44
CA GLY A 51 -20.81 5.03 5.71
C GLY A 51 -19.58 4.22 5.31
N HIS A 52 -19.45 3.03 5.91
CA HIS A 52 -18.32 2.12 5.72
C HIS A 52 -18.09 1.73 4.24
N ASN A 53 -19.14 1.57 3.45
CA ASN A 53 -19.02 1.27 2.02
C ASN A 53 -18.20 2.34 1.26
N GLN A 54 -18.26 3.61 1.69
CA GLN A 54 -17.51 4.68 1.05
C GLN A 54 -16.04 4.69 1.49
N GLY A 55 -15.75 4.36 2.75
CA GLY A 55 -14.38 4.12 3.21
C GLY A 55 -13.74 2.90 2.55
N ASP A 56 -14.51 1.83 2.35
CA ASP A 56 -14.08 0.63 1.63
C ASP A 56 -13.66 0.95 0.20
N ARG A 57 -14.46 1.76 -0.51
CA ARG A 57 -14.10 2.27 -1.85
C ARG A 57 -12.83 3.11 -1.83
N LEU A 58 -12.61 3.93 -0.80
CA LEU A 58 -11.39 4.72 -0.65
C LEU A 58 -10.15 3.82 -0.51
N LEU A 59 -10.25 2.77 0.31
CA LEU A 59 -9.20 1.77 0.50
C LEU A 59 -8.89 0.99 -0.79
N GLN A 60 -9.93 0.53 -1.48
CA GLN A 60 -9.82 -0.16 -2.77
C GLN A 60 -9.20 0.74 -3.84
N HIS A 61 -9.58 2.02 -3.87
CA HIS A 61 -9.00 2.99 -4.79
C HIS A 61 -7.51 3.21 -4.54
N LEU A 62 -7.10 3.35 -3.28
CA LEU A 62 -5.68 3.45 -2.95
C LEU A 62 -4.94 2.19 -3.37
N ALA A 63 -5.47 1.00 -3.09
CA ALA A 63 -4.87 -0.26 -3.50
C ALA A 63 -4.66 -0.37 -5.02
N SER A 64 -5.67 0.05 -5.81
CA SER A 64 -5.60 0.11 -7.26
C SER A 64 -4.53 1.11 -7.74
N LEU A 65 -4.49 2.31 -7.14
CA LEU A 65 -3.47 3.31 -7.43
C LEU A 65 -2.06 2.77 -7.16
N LEU A 66 -1.83 2.18 -5.98
CA LEU A 66 -0.55 1.59 -5.61
C LEU A 66 -0.11 0.51 -6.59
N THR A 67 -1.04 -0.38 -6.96
CA THR A 67 -0.80 -1.44 -7.95
C THR A 67 -0.39 -0.86 -9.30
N SER A 68 -1.05 0.22 -9.76
CA SER A 68 -0.78 0.82 -11.07
C SER A 68 0.59 1.49 -11.20
N ILE A 69 1.19 1.92 -10.08
CA ILE A 69 2.48 2.63 -10.06
C ILE A 69 3.65 1.76 -9.59
N SER A 70 3.35 0.59 -9.01
CA SER A 70 4.35 -0.38 -8.57
C SER A 70 4.87 -1.23 -9.73
N ARG A 71 6.11 -1.68 -9.59
CA ARG A 71 6.73 -2.61 -10.53
C ARG A 71 6.53 -4.06 -10.08
N LYS A 72 6.77 -4.98 -11.00
CA LYS A 72 6.83 -6.41 -10.69
C LYS A 72 7.92 -6.66 -9.64
N GLY A 73 7.56 -7.28 -8.52
CA GLY A 73 8.47 -7.59 -7.42
C GLY A 73 8.36 -6.65 -6.22
N ASP A 74 7.65 -5.52 -6.34
CA ASP A 74 7.27 -4.73 -5.16
C ASP A 74 6.19 -5.50 -4.38
N ILE A 75 6.28 -5.50 -3.04
CA ILE A 75 5.29 -6.16 -2.19
C ILE A 75 4.36 -5.10 -1.62
N LEU A 76 3.12 -5.07 -2.11
CA LEU A 76 2.07 -4.15 -1.70
C LEU A 76 1.19 -4.81 -0.64
N SER A 77 1.13 -4.23 0.56
CA SER A 77 0.39 -4.81 1.67
C SER A 77 -0.50 -3.81 2.39
N ARG A 78 -1.67 -4.27 2.84
CA ARG A 78 -2.47 -3.57 3.84
C ARG A 78 -2.17 -4.19 5.20
N VAL A 79 -1.57 -3.40 6.09
CA VAL A 79 -1.05 -3.88 7.38
C VAL A 79 -1.94 -3.51 8.57
N GLY A 80 -2.86 -2.57 8.36
CA GLY A 80 -3.84 -2.11 9.34
C GLY A 80 -5.17 -1.69 8.68
N GLY A 81 -6.02 -0.98 9.42
CA GLY A 81 -7.31 -0.51 8.91
C GLY A 81 -7.15 0.46 7.73
N ASP A 82 -6.40 1.52 7.94
CA ASP A 82 -6.06 2.58 6.98
C ASP A 82 -4.56 2.57 6.59
N GLU A 83 -3.80 1.61 7.12
CA GLU A 83 -2.36 1.54 6.96
C GLU A 83 -1.94 0.57 5.84
N PHE A 84 -1.05 1.04 4.97
CA PHE A 84 -0.43 0.26 3.90
C PHE A 84 1.09 0.30 4.04
N ALA A 85 1.74 -0.83 3.75
CA ALA A 85 3.18 -0.94 3.72
C ALA A 85 3.62 -1.52 2.38
N ILE A 86 4.70 -0.96 1.84
CA ILE A 86 5.25 -1.36 0.56
C ILE A 86 6.72 -1.68 0.73
N LEU A 87 7.08 -2.91 0.35
CA LEU A 87 8.47 -3.35 0.30
C LEU A 87 9.00 -3.12 -1.12
N LEU A 88 10.12 -2.40 -1.23
CA LEU A 88 10.77 -2.05 -2.49
C LEU A 88 12.19 -2.65 -2.50
N PRO A 89 12.35 -3.93 -2.91
CA PRO A 89 13.67 -4.55 -3.08
C PRO A 89 14.51 -3.79 -4.11
N SER A 90 15.84 -3.80 -4.01
CA SER A 90 16.75 -3.13 -4.96
C SER A 90 16.32 -1.71 -5.31
N THR A 91 15.91 -0.94 -4.31
CA THR A 91 15.42 0.44 -4.44
C THR A 91 16.18 1.35 -3.48
N PRO A 92 16.99 2.29 -3.98
CA PRO A 92 17.65 3.30 -3.16
C PRO A 92 16.65 4.34 -2.64
N SER A 93 17.03 5.05 -1.59
CA SER A 93 16.19 6.06 -0.93
C SER A 93 15.61 7.11 -1.89
N GLN A 94 16.39 7.59 -2.86
CA GLN A 94 15.91 8.56 -3.84
C GLN A 94 14.77 8.01 -4.70
N ALA A 95 14.89 6.76 -5.17
CA ALA A 95 13.83 6.12 -5.95
C ALA A 95 12.58 5.82 -5.09
N ALA A 96 12.76 5.51 -3.80
CA ALA A 96 11.64 5.39 -2.86
C ALA A 96 10.94 6.73 -2.63
N LEU A 97 11.68 7.84 -2.56
CA LEU A 97 11.10 9.19 -2.49
C LEU A 97 10.31 9.52 -3.77
N ASP A 98 10.83 9.17 -4.95
CA ASP A 98 10.12 9.37 -6.22
C ASP A 98 8.84 8.52 -6.28
N PHE A 99 8.86 7.30 -5.72
CA PHE A 99 7.67 6.47 -5.53
C PHE A 99 6.61 7.18 -4.67
N CYS A 100 7.00 7.73 -3.51
CA CYS A 100 6.11 8.52 -2.66
C CYS A 100 5.52 9.75 -3.38
N GLN A 101 6.34 10.44 -4.20
CA GLN A 101 5.87 11.57 -4.99
C GLN A 101 4.85 11.16 -6.04
N ARG A 102 5.00 9.99 -6.69
CA ARG A 102 4.02 9.46 -7.64
C ARG A 102 2.69 9.16 -6.96
N ILE A 103 2.69 8.58 -5.77
CA ILE A 103 1.46 8.40 -4.97
C ILE A 103 0.77 9.74 -4.75
N ARG A 104 1.51 10.75 -4.29
CA ARG A 104 0.96 12.08 -4.00
C ARG A 104 0.40 12.78 -5.24
N LYS A 105 1.02 12.60 -6.41
CA LYS A 105 0.54 13.13 -7.70
C LYS A 105 -0.67 12.36 -8.23
N GLY A 106 -0.68 11.03 -8.07
CA GLY A 106 -1.78 10.16 -8.48
C GLY A 106 -3.10 10.48 -7.77
N ARG A 107 -3.04 10.98 -6.52
CA ARG A 107 -4.22 11.48 -5.79
C ARG A 107 -4.94 12.66 -6.50
N ARG A 108 -4.28 13.39 -7.41
CA ARG A 108 -4.87 14.57 -8.09
C ARG A 108 -5.64 14.23 -9.37
N TYR A 109 -5.52 13.02 -9.91
CA TYR A 109 -6.10 12.66 -11.21
C TYR A 109 -7.43 11.90 -11.13
N THR A 110 -7.91 11.56 -9.94
CA THR A 110 -9.11 10.73 -9.77
C THR A 110 -10.18 11.48 -9.00
N GLY A 111 -10.90 12.36 -9.71
CA GLY A 111 -12.34 12.61 -9.55
C GLY A 111 -12.97 12.85 -8.17
N TRP A 112 -12.25 13.10 -7.08
CA TRP A 112 -12.81 13.59 -5.83
C TRP A 112 -12.98 15.11 -5.91
N ASN A 113 -13.83 15.54 -6.82
CA ASN A 113 -14.28 16.92 -6.93
C ASN A 113 -15.71 16.89 -7.49
N ARG A 114 -16.65 16.50 -6.62
CA ARG A 114 -18.06 16.92 -6.56
C ARG A 114 -18.76 16.16 -5.45
#